data_AF-A0A536GEY3-F1
#
_entry.id   AF-A0A536GEY3-F1
#
_cell.length_a   1.000
_cell.length_b   1.000
_cell.length_c   1.000
_cell.angle_alpha   90.00
_cell.angle_beta   90.00
_cell.angle_gamma   90.00
#
_symmetry.space_group_name_H-M   'P 1'
#
loop_
_entity.id
_entity.type
_entity.pdbx_description
1 polymer ?
#
loop_
_entity_poly.entity_id
_entity_poly.type
_entity_poly.pdbx_seq_one_letter_code
_entity_poly.pdbx_strand_id
1 'polypeptide(L)' 'MITRKERIDLITAEEVRVEKPWGYELRWAITDKYLGKVLHINRGEALSLQYHNRKDESILVLTGTMVLDLEDDAGV' A
#
# COMPACT_ATOMS: atom_id res chain seq x y z
N MET A 1 -16.73 -24.97 14.35
CA MET A 1 -17.24 -23.76 13.66
C MET A 1 -16.46 -22.58 14.21
N ILE A 2 -15.49 -22.08 13.45
CA ILE A 2 -14.70 -20.92 13.86
C ILE A 2 -15.55 -19.68 13.57
N THR A 3 -15.74 -18.84 14.57
CA THR A 3 -16.56 -17.63 14.44
C THR A 3 -15.81 -16.61 13.58
N ARG A 4 -16.54 -15.78 12.81
CA ARG A 4 -15.95 -14.77 11.90
C ARG A 4 -14.99 -13.78 12.59
N LYS A 5 -15.02 -13.72 13.92
CA LYS A 5 -14.17 -12.88 14.78
C LYS A 5 -12.78 -13.45 15.03
N GLU A 6 -12.59 -14.77 14.96
CA GLU A 6 -11.29 -15.45 15.17
C GLU A 6 -10.42 -15.49 13.90
N ARG A 7 -10.96 -15.06 12.75
CA ARG A 7 -10.23 -14.99 11.47
C ARG A 7 -9.40 -13.72 11.30
N ILE A 8 -9.38 -12.84 12.31
CA ILE A 8 -8.67 -11.56 12.28
C ILE A 8 -7.18 -11.74 12.63
N ASP A 9 -6.81 -12.86 13.28
CA ASP A 9 -5.46 -13.04 13.86
C ASP A 9 -4.50 -13.93 13.04
N LEU A 10 -4.85 -14.31 11.82
CA LEU A 10 -3.99 -15.14 10.97
C LEU A 10 -3.86 -14.53 9.59
N ILE A 11 -3.09 -13.44 9.50
CA ILE A 11 -2.54 -12.98 8.21
C ILE A 11 -1.66 -14.12 7.69
N THR A 12 -2.08 -14.74 6.61
CA THR A 12 -1.31 -15.77 5.91
C THR A 12 -0.13 -15.14 5.17
N ALA A 13 0.96 -15.88 4.97
CA ALA A 13 2.15 -15.37 4.27
C ALA A 13 1.83 -14.89 2.84
N GLU A 14 0.89 -15.53 2.14
CA GLU A 14 0.36 -15.07 0.84
C GLU A 14 -0.41 -13.73 0.92
N GLU A 15 -0.96 -13.32 2.06
CA GLU A 15 -1.58 -12.00 2.23
C GLU A 15 -0.56 -10.90 2.50
N VAL A 16 0.65 -11.28 2.93
CA VAL A 16 1.73 -10.34 3.20
C VAL A 16 2.27 -9.77 1.91
N ARG A 17 2.47 -10.56 0.85
CA ARG A 17 3.03 -10.07 -0.43
C ARG A 17 2.03 -10.17 -1.57
N VAL A 18 1.71 -9.03 -2.19
CA VAL A 18 0.79 -8.96 -3.32
C VAL A 18 1.53 -8.45 -4.54
N GLU A 19 1.66 -9.30 -5.56
CA GLU A 19 2.24 -8.95 -6.86
C GLU A 19 1.34 -7.98 -7.63
N LYS A 20 1.97 -7.08 -8.37
CA LYS A 20 1.35 -6.00 -9.15
C LYS A 20 2.10 -5.82 -10.47
N PRO A 21 1.46 -5.26 -11.51
CA PRO A 21 2.14 -4.98 -12.78
C PRO A 21 3.40 -4.12 -12.61
N TRP A 22 3.40 -3.20 -11.63
CA TRP A 22 4.51 -2.30 -11.33
C TRP A 22 5.55 -2.85 -10.34
N GLY A 23 5.40 -4.08 -9.83
CA GLY A 23 6.24 -4.66 -8.78
C GLY A 23 5.42 -5.40 -7.73
N TYR A 24 5.59 -5.08 -6.44
CA TYR A 24 4.82 -5.73 -5.38
C TYR A 24 4.62 -4.84 -4.15
N GLU A 25 3.59 -5.13 -3.36
CA GLU A 25 3.40 -4.57 -2.02
C GLU A 25 3.56 -5.64 -0.94
N LEU A 26 4.21 -5.27 0.16
CA LEU A 26 4.18 -6.02 1.42
C LEU A 26 3.22 -5.33 2.40
N ARG A 27 2.16 -6.01 2.84
CA ARG A 27 1.23 -5.51 3.87
C ARG A 27 1.77 -5.88 5.25
N TRP A 28 2.56 -4.97 5.80
CA TRP A 28 3.32 -5.20 7.03
C TRP A 28 2.49 -4.97 8.30
N ALA A 29 1.53 -4.05 8.29
CA ALA A 29 0.66 -3.79 9.43
C ALA A 29 -0.78 -3.61 8.97
N ILE A 30 -1.69 -4.46 9.45
CA ILE A 30 -3.12 -4.40 9.11
C ILE A 30 -3.89 -4.25 10.41
N THR A 31 -4.50 -3.09 10.61
CA THR A 31 -5.30 -2.78 11.80
C THR A 31 -6.63 -2.14 11.40
N ASP A 32 -7.49 -1.93 12.38
CA ASP A 32 -8.72 -1.16 12.23
C ASP A 32 -8.48 0.33 11.95
N LYS A 33 -7.30 0.86 12.30
CA LYS A 33 -6.98 2.29 12.24
C LYS A 33 -6.03 2.68 11.11
N TYR A 34 -5.11 1.81 10.74
CA TYR A 34 -4.11 2.10 9.71
C TYR A 34 -3.63 0.85 8.99
N LEU A 35 -3.06 1.07 7.80
CA LEU A 35 -2.43 0.06 6.95
C LEU A 35 -1.00 0.48 6.64
N GLY A 36 -0.03 -0.32 7.08
CA GLY A 36 1.38 -0.16 6.75
C GLY A 36 1.75 -1.03 5.55
N LYS A 37 2.36 -0.42 4.52
CA LYS A 37 2.86 -1.13 3.34
C LYS A 37 4.33 -0.81 3.06
N VAL A 38 5.08 -1.81 2.62
CA VAL A 38 6.37 -1.61 1.95
C VAL A 38 6.16 -1.87 0.47
N LEU A 39 6.42 -0.86 -0.36
CA LEU A 39 6.25 -0.96 -1.81
C LEU A 39 7.59 -1.19 -2.48
N HIS A 40 7.64 -2.13 -3.41
CA HIS A 40 8.74 -2.27 -4.35
C HIS A 40 8.22 -1.95 -5.75
N ILE A 41 8.76 -0.89 -6.33
CA ILE A 41 8.37 -0.41 -7.66
C ILE A 41 9.54 -0.69 -8.59
N ASN A 42 9.28 -1.43 -9.66
CA ASN A 42 10.27 -1.71 -10.68
C ASN A 42 10.66 -0.42 -11.41
N ARG A 43 11.91 -0.33 -11.90
CA ARG A 43 12.38 0.85 -12.63
C ARG A 43 11.51 1.10 -13.86
N GLY A 44 11.01 2.34 -13.99
CA GLY A 44 10.19 2.77 -15.12
C GLY A 44 8.70 2.48 -14.97
N GLU A 45 8.29 1.81 -13.89
CA GLU A 45 6.89 1.55 -13.58
C GLU A 45 6.30 2.61 -12.64
N ALA A 46 4.98 2.71 -12.65
CA ALA A 46 4.23 3.64 -11.80
C ALA A 46 2.97 2.99 -11.22
N LEU A 47 2.53 3.50 -10.07
CA LEU A 47 1.21 3.21 -9.54
C LEU A 47 0.16 4.06 -10.25
N SER A 48 -1.10 3.63 -10.22
CA SER A 48 -2.22 4.50 -10.58
C SER A 48 -2.34 5.65 -9.57
N LEU A 49 -2.84 6.81 -10.01
CA LEU A 49 -3.18 7.93 -9.12
C LEU A 49 -4.12 7.46 -8.02
N GLN A 50 -3.90 7.96 -6.80
CA GLN A 50 -4.65 7.58 -5.61
C GLN A 50 -5.36 8.81 -5.05
N TYR A 51 -6.68 8.73 -4.91
CA TYR A 51 -7.49 9.73 -4.23
C TYR A 51 -8.12 9.12 -2.97
N HIS A 52 -7.93 9.78 -1.83
CA HIS A 52 -8.40 9.29 -0.53
C HIS A 52 -9.43 10.23 0.10
N ASN A 53 -10.68 9.78 0.23
CA ASN A 53 -11.73 10.56 0.90
C ASN A 53 -11.55 10.70 2.42
N ARG A 54 -10.84 9.77 3.06
CA ARG A 54 -10.81 9.62 4.54
C ARG A 54 -9.46 9.18 5.11
N LYS A 55 -8.46 8.97 4.26
CA LYS A 55 -7.20 8.35 4.65
C LYS A 55 -6.08 9.33 4.40
N ASP A 56 -5.33 9.66 5.45
CA ASP A 56 -4.06 10.35 5.32
C ASP A 56 -2.98 9.33 4.96
N GLU A 57 -2.08 9.71 4.06
CA GLU A 57 -0.99 8.87 3.60
C GLU A 57 0.36 9.56 3.84
N SER A 58 1.33 8.79 4.32
CA SER A 58 2.71 9.25 4.51
C SER A 58 3.65 8.30 3.81
N ILE A 59 4.57 8.85 3.01
CA ILE A 59 5.50 8.06 2.20
C ILE A 59 6.92 8.33 2.68
N LEU A 60 7.67 7.26 2.97
CA LEU A 60 9.09 7.30 3.25
C LEU A 60 9.83 6.47 2.20
N VAL A 61 10.75 7.11 1.47
CA VAL A 61 11.62 6.42 0.51
C VAL A 61 12.75 5.75 1.26
N LEU A 62 12.71 4.41 1.34
CA LEU A 62 13.76 3.62 2.00
C LEU A 62 15.02 3.49 1.12
N THR A 63 14.84 3.28 -0.19
CA THR A 63 15.93 3.13 -1.16
C THR A 63 15.53 3.65 -2.53
N GLY A 64 16.49 4.21 -3.27
CA GLY A 64 16.28 4.74 -4.62
C GLY A 64 15.74 6.17 -4.67
N THR A 65 15.12 6.52 -5.78
CA THR A 65 14.50 7.84 -6.03
C THR A 65 13.10 7.60 -6.59
N MET A 66 12.14 8.37 -6.10
CA MET A 66 10.75 8.33 -6.54
C MET A 66 10.33 9.71 -7.06
N VAL A 67 9.58 9.74 -8.15
CA VAL A 67 8.84 10.92 -8.57
C VAL A 67 7.47 10.84 -7.92
N LEU A 68 7.08 11.90 -7.20
CA LEU A 68 5.78 12.00 -6.56
C LEU A 68 4.97 13.07 -7.27
N ASP A 69 3.91 12.64 -7.96
CA ASP A 69 2.92 13.53 -8.54
C ASP A 69 1.83 13.77 -7.50
N LEU A 70 1.57 15.04 -7.20
CA LEU A 70 0.51 15.49 -6.30
C LEU A 70 -0.39 16.44 -7.09
N GLU A 71 -1.68 16.41 -6.75
CA GLU A 71 -2.66 17.33 -7.33
C GLU A 71 -2.20 18.77 -7.18
N ASP A 72 -2.14 19.49 -8.30
CA ASP A 72 -1.93 20.94 -8.33
C ASP A 72 -3.26 21.72 -8.38
N ASP A 73 -3.18 23.06 -8.40
CA ASP A 73 -4.36 23.93 -8.49
C ASP A 73 -5.18 23.71 -9.77
N ALA A 74 -4.66 23.01 -10.78
CA ALA A 74 -5.34 22.65 -12.02
C ALA A 74 -5.99 21.24 -11.97
N GLY A 75 -5.87 20.51 -10.86
CA GLY A 75 -6.52 19.23 -10.64
C GLY A 75 -5.79 18.03 -11.28
N VAL A 76 -4.48 18.14 -11.51
CA VAL A 76 -3.61 17.03 -11.97
C VAL A 76 -2.61 16.67 -10.90
#